data_AF-A0A1X0P5N1-F1
#
_entry.id   AF-A0A1X0P5N1-F1
#
_cell.length_a   1.000
_cell.length_b   1.000
_cell.length_c   1.000
_cell.angle_alpha   90.00
_cell.angle_beta   90.00
_cell.angle_gamma   90.00
#
_symmetry.space_group_name_H-M   'P 1'
#
loop_
_entity.id
_entity.type
_entity.pdbx_description
1 polymer ?
#
loop_
_entity_poly.entity_id
_entity_poly.type
_entity_poly.pdbx_seq_one_letter_code
_entity_poly.pdbx_strand_id
1 'polypeptide(L)'
;MATPSPALTAEEPPPPLPVGDRDYRACRRCRLVLTAPQFLRDGCPVCGTAPPGREELHDVTTADFANFIGLIAPEKSWVARLIGRTNCPNGVFAAALDDDDDDDMGEEEEEEEGEEEDDEDEGNEPQQEEEEEGEEKMPRPPVMTDEELLAIKND
;
A
#
# COMPACT_ATOMS: atom_id res chain seq x y z
N MET A 1 -22.42 48.58 -0.44
CA MET A 1 -22.68 47.88 0.82
C MET A 1 -21.70 46.72 0.85
N ALA A 2 -20.63 46.83 1.63
CA ALA A 2 -19.64 45.76 1.75
C ALA A 2 -20.32 44.58 2.44
N THR A 3 -20.40 43.44 1.76
CA THR A 3 -20.80 42.18 2.38
C THR A 3 -19.80 41.90 3.51
N PRO A 4 -20.25 41.65 4.74
CA PRO A 4 -19.34 41.23 5.79
C PRO A 4 -18.66 39.93 5.36
N SER A 5 -17.33 39.89 5.47
CA SER A 5 -16.54 38.67 5.37
C SER A 5 -17.20 37.60 6.26
N PRO A 6 -17.43 36.37 5.75
CA PRO A 6 -17.99 35.33 6.59
C PRO A 6 -17.07 35.16 7.80
N ALA A 7 -17.73 35.20 8.95
CA ALA A 7 -17.12 35.33 10.25
C ALA A 7 -16.09 34.23 10.52
N LEU A 8 -14.99 34.63 11.16
CA LEU A 8 -14.02 33.79 11.85
C LEU A 8 -14.68 33.14 13.09
N THR A 9 -15.77 32.39 12.91
CA THR A 9 -16.56 31.82 14.01
C THR A 9 -16.70 30.32 13.85
N ALA A 10 -15.59 29.66 14.13
CA ALA A 10 -15.43 28.37 14.79
C ALA A 10 -13.92 28.14 14.75
N GLU A 11 -13.21 28.39 15.85
CA GLU A 11 -11.79 27.97 15.92
C GLU A 11 -11.80 26.44 15.89
N GLU A 12 -11.63 25.89 14.69
CA GLU A 12 -11.43 24.46 14.48
C GLU A 12 -10.25 24.04 15.36
N PRO A 13 -10.38 22.96 16.16
CA PRO A 13 -9.29 22.54 17.04
C PRO A 13 -8.02 22.37 16.21
N PRO A 14 -6.85 22.77 16.76
CA PRO A 14 -5.61 22.76 16.01
C PRO A 14 -5.36 21.35 15.45
N PRO A 15 -4.90 21.26 14.19
CA PRO A 15 -4.68 19.96 13.56
C PRO A 15 -3.67 19.15 14.37
N PRO A 16 -3.87 17.83 14.51
CA PRO A 16 -2.90 16.95 15.14
C PRO A 16 -1.65 16.88 14.25
N LEU A 17 -0.57 17.50 14.71
CA LEU A 17 0.73 17.52 14.02
C LEU A 17 1.76 16.70 14.79
N PRO A 18 2.71 16.04 14.09
CA PRO A 18 3.83 15.38 14.74
C PRO A 18 4.71 16.42 15.44
N VAL A 19 4.94 16.25 16.75
CA VAL A 19 5.77 17.14 17.58
C VAL A 19 7.12 16.50 17.83
N GLY A 20 8.16 16.99 17.15
CA GLY A 20 9.53 16.50 17.26
C GLY A 20 10.19 16.26 15.91
N ASP A 21 11.40 15.72 15.94
CA ASP A 21 12.28 15.47 14.78
C ASP A 21 12.56 13.98 14.53
N ARG A 22 11.96 13.07 15.32
CA ARG A 22 12.26 11.62 15.32
C ARG A 22 11.05 10.77 15.74
N ASP A 23 11.21 9.46 15.61
CA ASP A 23 10.24 8.43 16.04
C ASP A 23 8.84 8.64 15.47
N TYR A 24 8.77 9.06 14.20
CA TYR A 24 7.51 9.18 13.47
C TYR A 24 6.92 7.81 13.20
N ARG A 25 5.62 7.71 13.39
CA ARG A 25 4.86 6.51 13.11
C ARG A 25 3.57 6.86 12.41
N ALA A 26 3.11 5.97 11.54
CA ALA A 26 1.82 6.07 10.89
C ALA A 26 0.81 5.14 11.57
N CYS A 27 -0.42 5.61 11.79
CA CYS A 27 -1.48 4.76 12.30
C CYS A 27 -1.90 3.73 11.25
N ARG A 28 -1.92 2.44 11.61
CA ARG A 28 -2.29 1.34 10.69
C ARG A 28 -3.73 1.46 10.14
N ARG A 29 -4.64 2.14 10.86
CA ARG A 29 -6.05 2.32 10.45
C ARG A 29 -6.29 3.56 9.59
N CYS A 30 -5.77 4.70 10.02
CA CYS A 30 -6.10 6.00 9.41
C CYS A 30 -4.91 6.71 8.74
N ARG A 31 -3.71 6.12 8.76
CA ARG A 31 -2.48 6.67 8.17
C ARG A 31 -2.07 8.05 8.72
N LEU A 32 -2.66 8.53 9.82
CA LEU A 32 -2.19 9.75 10.50
C LEU A 32 -0.77 9.53 11.01
N VAL A 33 0.11 10.50 10.77
CA VAL A 33 1.50 10.46 11.20
C VAL A 33 1.70 11.35 12.42
N LEU A 34 2.10 10.74 13.54
CA LEU A 34 2.48 11.40 14.79
C LEU A 34 3.76 10.76 15.33
N THR A 35 4.33 11.32 16.40
CA THR A 35 5.47 10.68 17.07
C THR A 35 5.01 9.56 18.02
N ALA A 36 5.86 8.56 18.25
CA ALA A 36 5.60 7.47 19.20
C ALA A 36 5.13 7.98 20.59
N PRO A 37 5.76 9.01 21.21
CA PRO A 37 5.27 9.56 22.48
C PRO A 37 3.87 10.17 22.40
N GLN A 38 3.46 10.72 21.25
CA GLN A 38 2.10 11.25 21.07
C GLN A 38 1.07 10.12 21.03
N PHE A 39 1.34 9.04 20.31
CA PHE A 39 0.45 7.88 20.28
C PHE A 39 0.32 7.24 21.67
N LEU A 40 1.43 7.06 22.39
CA LEU A 40 1.42 6.49 23.74
C LEU A 40 0.64 7.35 24.75
N ARG A 41 0.59 8.68 24.55
CA ARG A 41 -0.08 9.61 25.46
C ARG A 41 -1.57 9.73 25.17
N ASP A 42 -1.92 10.01 23.91
CA ASP A 42 -3.29 10.42 23.53
C ASP A 42 -3.99 9.40 22.63
N GLY A 43 -3.27 8.41 22.09
CA GLY A 43 -3.78 7.53 21.04
C GLY A 43 -3.91 8.25 19.69
N CYS A 44 -4.78 7.73 18.82
CA CYS A 44 -5.04 8.33 17.52
C CYS A 44 -6.33 9.18 17.55
N PRO A 45 -6.25 10.50 17.36
CA PRO A 45 -7.43 11.39 17.42
C PRO A 45 -8.36 11.24 16.21
N VAL A 46 -7.91 10.63 15.11
CA VAL A 46 -8.69 10.52 13.86
C VAL A 46 -9.60 9.30 13.86
N CYS A 47 -9.06 8.12 14.15
CA CYS A 47 -9.85 6.88 14.21
C CYS A 47 -10.27 6.46 15.62
N GLY A 48 -9.92 7.24 16.64
CA GLY A 48 -10.27 6.95 18.03
C GLY A 48 -9.55 5.74 18.61
N THR A 49 -8.39 5.35 18.06
CA THR A 49 -7.57 4.28 18.65
C THR A 49 -7.08 4.73 20.03
N ALA A 50 -7.37 3.94 21.05
CA ALA A 50 -6.93 4.23 22.42
C ALA A 50 -5.39 4.31 22.52
N PRO A 51 -4.84 5.05 23.50
CA PRO A 51 -3.41 5.06 23.75
C PRO A 51 -2.92 3.63 24.06
N PRO A 52 -2.03 3.05 23.25
CA PRO A 52 -1.52 1.70 23.46
C PRO A 52 -0.47 1.68 24.59
N GLY A 53 -0.20 0.50 25.14
CA GLY A 53 1.01 0.24 25.90
C GLY A 53 2.28 0.43 25.04
N ARG A 54 3.45 0.53 25.69
CA ARG A 54 4.75 0.67 25.00
C ARG A 54 5.01 -0.50 24.04
N GLU A 55 4.65 -1.71 24.45
CA GLU A 55 4.86 -2.95 23.70
C GLU A 55 3.84 -3.08 22.55
N GLU A 56 2.59 -2.69 22.80
CA GLU A 56 1.46 -2.75 21.85
C GLU A 56 1.51 -1.65 20.78
N LEU A 57 2.45 -0.71 20.86
CA LEU A 57 2.55 0.42 19.93
C LEU A 57 2.72 -0.04 18.48
N HIS A 58 3.44 -1.14 18.26
CA HIS A 58 3.69 -1.71 16.94
C HIS A 58 2.43 -2.32 16.30
N ASP A 59 1.47 -2.76 17.11
CA ASP A 59 0.22 -3.38 16.65
C ASP A 59 -0.75 -2.34 16.09
N VAL A 60 -0.66 -1.09 16.58
CA VAL A 60 -1.55 0.01 16.18
C VAL A 60 -0.89 1.03 15.25
N THR A 61 0.44 1.04 15.19
CA THR A 61 1.23 1.97 14.37
C THR A 61 2.48 1.32 13.79
N THR A 62 2.94 1.82 12.65
CA THR A 62 4.19 1.40 12.02
C THR A 62 5.18 2.55 11.90
N ALA A 63 6.47 2.22 11.87
CA ALA A 63 7.52 3.15 11.45
C ALA A 63 7.78 3.09 9.93
N ASP A 64 7.32 2.03 9.27
CA ASP A 64 7.56 1.72 7.86
C ASP A 64 6.40 2.24 7.02
N PHE A 65 6.54 3.48 6.55
CA PHE A 65 5.53 4.14 5.73
C PHE A 65 6.16 5.06 4.68
N ALA A 66 5.46 5.21 3.57
CA ALA A 66 5.89 6.06 2.48
C ALA A 66 5.39 7.51 2.65
N ASN A 67 6.34 8.46 2.64
CA ASN A 67 6.15 9.91 2.52
C ASN A 67 5.34 10.61 3.63
N PHE A 68 5.52 11.92 3.76
CA PHE A 68 4.70 12.80 4.59
C PHE A 68 3.82 13.68 3.71
N ILE A 69 2.50 13.64 3.93
CA ILE A 69 1.53 14.43 3.19
C ILE A 69 0.77 15.32 4.18
N GLY A 70 1.07 16.62 4.16
CA GLY A 70 0.28 17.62 4.88
C GLY A 70 -1.02 17.93 4.13
N LEU A 71 -2.16 17.57 4.70
CA LEU A 71 -3.47 17.86 4.15
C LEU A 71 -4.10 19.07 4.85
N ILE A 72 -4.41 20.09 4.05
CA ILE A 72 -5.19 21.26 4.44
C ILE A 72 -6.41 21.30 3.51
N ALA A 73 -7.62 21.32 4.08
CA ALA A 73 -8.89 21.20 3.38
C ALA A 73 -8.94 19.97 2.45
N PRO A 74 -8.90 18.73 3.00
CA PRO A 74 -8.78 17.51 2.21
C PRO A 74 -9.91 17.31 1.19
N GLU A 75 -11.13 17.78 1.49
CA GLU A 75 -12.27 17.77 0.56
C GLU A 75 -12.00 18.49 -0.78
N LYS A 76 -11.07 19.46 -0.80
CA LYS A 76 -10.70 20.22 -2.00
C LYS A 76 -9.40 19.75 -2.63
N SER A 77 -8.69 18.82 -1.99
CA SER A 77 -7.36 18.40 -2.41
C SER A 77 -7.42 17.24 -3.40
N TRP A 78 -6.72 17.39 -4.53
CA TRP A 78 -6.50 16.26 -5.44
C TRP A 78 -5.62 15.18 -4.80
N VAL A 79 -4.61 15.58 -4.03
CA VAL A 79 -3.72 14.64 -3.32
C VAL A 79 -4.52 13.82 -2.31
N ALA A 80 -5.45 14.45 -1.58
CA ALA A 80 -6.34 13.73 -0.67
C ALA A 80 -7.17 12.66 -1.39
N ARG A 81 -7.68 12.96 -2.59
CA ARG A 81 -8.38 11.97 -3.43
C ARG A 81 -7.45 10.85 -3.87
N LEU A 82 -6.24 11.19 -4.32
CA LEU A 82 -5.25 10.22 -4.78
C LEU A 82 -4.93 9.18 -3.69
N ILE A 83 -4.80 9.60 -2.44
CA ILE A 83 -4.48 8.70 -1.33
C ILE A 83 -5.72 8.19 -0.58
N GLY A 84 -6.95 8.45 -1.05
CA GLY A 84 -8.19 8.02 -0.39
C GLY A 84 -8.46 8.67 0.99
N ARG A 85 -8.03 9.92 1.20
CA ARG A 85 -8.14 10.68 2.47
C ARG A 85 -8.89 12.01 2.31
N THR A 86 -10.06 12.01 1.66
CA THR A 86 -10.88 13.22 1.47
C THR A 86 -11.68 13.62 2.72
N ASN A 87 -12.23 12.65 3.43
CA ASN A 87 -13.06 12.86 4.62
C ASN A 87 -12.22 12.69 5.91
N CYS A 88 -11.22 13.54 6.08
CA CYS A 88 -10.27 13.50 7.20
C CYS A 88 -10.11 14.92 7.77
N PRO A 89 -9.71 15.08 9.05
CA PRO A 89 -9.32 16.40 9.53
C PRO A 89 -7.99 16.84 8.90
N ASN A 90 -7.70 18.14 9.00
CA ASN A 90 -6.41 18.67 8.62
C ASN A 90 -5.30 18.02 9.46
N GLY A 91 -4.16 17.68 8.85
CA GLY A 91 -3.09 16.96 9.54
C GLY A 91 -2.03 16.42 8.59
N VAL A 92 -1.14 15.59 9.12
CA VAL A 92 -0.08 14.92 8.35
C VAL A 92 -0.40 13.43 8.23
N PHE A 93 -0.42 12.92 7.00
CA PHE A 93 -0.77 11.54 6.69
C PHE A 93 0.34 10.88 5.86
N ALA A 94 0.47 9.55 6.00
CA ALA A 94 1.32 8.74 5.14
C ALA A 94 0.64 8.51 3.77
N ALA A 95 1.43 8.43 2.71
CA ALA A 95 0.92 8.08 1.39
C ALA A 95 0.46 6.62 1.36
N ALA A 96 1.32 5.71 1.81
CA ALA A 96 1.09 4.27 1.95
C ALA A 96 1.73 3.77 3.25
N LEU A 97 1.34 2.58 3.68
CA LEU A 97 2.02 1.82 4.72
C LEU A 97 2.78 0.71 4.00
N ASP A 98 4.01 0.43 4.40
CA ASP A 98 4.85 -0.58 3.75
C ASP A 98 4.85 -1.89 4.57
N ASP A 99 3.79 -2.13 5.36
CA ASP A 99 3.66 -3.30 6.22
C ASP A 99 2.83 -4.45 5.60
N ASP A 100 2.29 -4.26 4.40
CA ASP A 100 1.27 -5.13 3.79
C ASP A 100 1.88 -6.34 3.04
N ASP A 101 3.12 -6.76 3.31
CA ASP A 101 3.81 -7.79 2.53
C ASP A 101 3.59 -9.26 3.01
N ASP A 102 2.80 -9.54 4.06
CA ASP A 102 2.74 -10.90 4.65
C ASP A 102 1.40 -11.68 4.55
N ASP A 103 0.29 -11.13 4.04
CA ASP A 103 -1.05 -11.77 4.16
C ASP A 103 -1.81 -12.10 2.84
N ASP A 104 -1.18 -12.02 1.66
CA ASP A 104 -1.82 -12.44 0.38
C ASP A 104 -0.98 -13.48 -0.38
N MET A 105 -0.49 -14.51 0.32
CA MET A 105 -0.18 -15.79 -0.33
C MET A 105 -1.49 -16.54 -0.51
N GLY A 106 -2.15 -16.32 -1.65
CA GLY A 106 -3.30 -17.13 -2.06
C GLY A 106 -2.90 -18.60 -2.12
N GLU A 107 -3.42 -19.40 -1.20
CA GLU A 107 -3.46 -20.85 -1.32
C GLU A 107 -4.39 -21.17 -2.51
N GLU A 108 -3.82 -21.33 -3.70
CA GLU A 108 -4.47 -22.06 -4.78
C GLU A 108 -4.41 -23.55 -4.39
N GLU A 109 -5.51 -24.07 -3.83
CA GLU A 109 -5.68 -25.51 -3.62
C GLU A 109 -5.67 -26.21 -5.00
N GLU A 110 -4.56 -26.88 -5.35
CA GLU A 110 -4.51 -27.77 -6.52
C GLU A 110 -5.48 -28.94 -6.26
N GLU A 111 -6.61 -28.97 -6.97
CA GLU A 111 -7.53 -30.11 -6.98
C GLU A 111 -6.83 -31.30 -7.68
N GLU A 112 -6.24 -32.23 -6.92
CA GLU A 112 -5.80 -33.53 -7.46
C GLU A 112 -7.05 -34.35 -7.85
N GLU A 113 -7.45 -34.27 -9.13
CA GLU A 113 -8.37 -35.24 -9.73
C GLU A 113 -7.65 -36.61 -9.80
N GLY A 114 -8.04 -37.53 -8.92
CA GLY A 114 -7.55 -38.91 -8.95
C GLY A 114 -8.05 -39.64 -10.19
N GLU A 115 -7.15 -39.96 -11.10
CA GLU A 115 -7.39 -40.92 -12.17
C GLU A 115 -7.13 -42.34 -11.61
N GLU A 116 -8.18 -43.17 -11.57
CA GLU A 116 -8.05 -44.61 -11.31
C GLU A 116 -7.69 -45.31 -12.63
N GLU A 117 -6.46 -45.83 -12.75
CA GLU A 117 -6.05 -46.66 -13.89
C GLU A 117 -6.25 -48.16 -13.57
N ASP A 118 -7.03 -48.84 -14.44
CA ASP A 118 -7.26 -50.29 -14.45
C ASP A 118 -6.00 -51.08 -14.87
N ASP A 119 -5.79 -52.23 -14.22
CA ASP A 119 -4.69 -53.21 -14.36
C ASP A 119 -4.56 -53.90 -15.76
N GLU A 120 -3.38 -54.54 -15.94
CA GLU A 120 -2.95 -55.56 -16.94
C GLU A 120 -2.05 -55.02 -18.08
N ASP A 121 -0.90 -55.58 -18.49
CA ASP A 121 -0.11 -56.78 -18.17
C ASP A 121 1.17 -56.76 -19.06
N GLU A 122 2.20 -57.50 -18.65
CA GLU A 122 3.44 -57.91 -19.32
C GLU A 122 4.47 -56.89 -19.85
N GLY A 123 5.67 -57.04 -19.30
CA GLY A 123 6.86 -56.26 -19.62
C GLY A 123 7.61 -56.74 -20.86
N ASN A 124 8.29 -55.77 -21.49
CA ASN A 124 9.44 -55.98 -22.35
C ASN A 124 10.18 -54.62 -22.58
N GLU A 125 11.31 -54.39 -21.91
CA GLU A 125 12.37 -53.46 -22.38
C GLU A 125 13.08 -54.08 -23.62
N PRO A 126 13.87 -53.38 -24.49
CA PRO A 126 14.54 -52.08 -24.30
C PRO A 126 14.60 -51.13 -25.55
N GLN A 127 14.96 -49.85 -25.36
CA GLN A 127 16.12 -49.13 -25.96
C GLN A 127 15.93 -47.60 -26.04
N GLN A 128 17.07 -46.94 -25.77
CA GLN A 128 17.34 -45.51 -25.71
C GLN A 128 17.12 -44.78 -27.02
N GLU A 129 16.48 -43.61 -26.98
CA GLU A 129 16.65 -42.52 -27.96
C GLU A 129 16.62 -41.18 -27.20
N GLU A 130 17.55 -40.30 -27.56
CA GLU A 130 17.85 -38.99 -27.00
C GLU A 130 16.94 -37.94 -27.62
N GLU A 131 16.28 -37.04 -26.87
CA GLU A 131 15.82 -35.74 -27.39
C GLU A 131 15.91 -34.64 -26.29
N GLU A 132 16.69 -33.60 -26.57
CA GLU A 132 16.77 -32.33 -25.84
C GLU A 132 15.66 -31.38 -26.31
N GLU A 133 14.77 -30.91 -25.42
CA GLU A 133 13.96 -29.69 -25.60
C GLU A 133 13.61 -29.18 -24.19
N GLY A 134 13.63 -27.91 -23.79
CA GLY A 134 13.79 -26.61 -24.42
C GLY A 134 13.13 -25.61 -23.46
N GLU A 135 13.89 -24.76 -22.78
CA GLU A 135 13.32 -23.73 -21.89
C GLU A 135 12.51 -22.71 -22.71
N GLU A 136 11.17 -22.79 -22.67
CA GLU A 136 10.28 -21.81 -23.30
C GLU A 136 10.34 -20.47 -22.53
N LYS A 137 11.26 -19.62 -22.98
CA LYS A 137 11.41 -18.25 -22.52
C LYS A 137 10.28 -17.39 -23.12
N MET A 138 9.33 -16.95 -22.30
CA MET A 138 8.27 -16.02 -22.70
C MET A 138 8.87 -14.81 -23.47
N PRO A 139 8.31 -14.40 -24.62
CA PRO A 139 8.85 -13.29 -25.38
C PRO A 139 8.64 -11.98 -24.60
N ARG A 140 9.75 -11.28 -24.35
CA ARG A 140 9.72 -9.92 -23.78
C ARG A 140 8.97 -9.01 -24.76
N PRO A 141 8.07 -8.13 -24.30
CA PRO A 141 7.44 -7.15 -25.19
C PRO A 141 8.53 -6.28 -25.86
N PRO A 142 8.35 -5.88 -27.12
CA PRO A 142 9.34 -5.08 -27.83
C PRO A 142 9.50 -3.73 -27.11
N VAL A 143 10.71 -3.48 -26.62
CA VAL A 143 11.09 -2.17 -26.08
C VAL A 143 11.46 -1.30 -27.28
N MET A 144 10.60 -0.32 -27.58
CA MET A 144 10.93 0.69 -28.60
C MET A 144 12.17 1.47 -28.17
N THR A 145 13.09 1.64 -29.11
CA THR A 145 14.29 2.45 -28.89
C THR A 145 13.95 3.94 -28.97
N ASP A 146 14.73 4.78 -28.31
CA ASP A 146 14.55 6.25 -28.34
C ASP A 146 14.60 6.82 -29.78
N GLU A 147 15.30 6.13 -30.71
CA GLU A 147 15.32 6.49 -32.13
C GLU A 147 13.98 6.22 -32.84
N GLU A 148 13.27 5.14 -32.51
CA GLU A 148 11.96 4.84 -33.09
C GLU A 148 10.87 5.81 -32.59
N LEU A 149 10.97 6.24 -31.33
CA LEU A 149 10.08 7.24 -30.73
C LEU A 149 10.21 8.62 -31.40
N LEU A 150 11.41 8.97 -31.86
CA LEU A 150 11.67 10.22 -32.57
C LEU A 150 11.18 10.18 -34.03
N ALA A 151 11.14 9.00 -34.66
CA ALA A 151 10.66 8.84 -36.03
C ALA A 151 9.14 9.04 -36.18
N ILE A 152 8.36 8.72 -35.13
CA ILE A 152 6.89 8.84 -35.15
C ILE A 152 6.42 10.30 -35.06
N LYS A 153 7.27 11.22 -34.61
CA LYS A 153 6.88 12.60 -34.30
C LYS A 153 6.97 13.58 -35.48
N ASN A 154 7.25 13.08 -36.69
CA ASN A 154 7.53 13.90 -37.85
C ASN A 154 6.60 13.67 -39.07
N ASP A 155 5.40 13.12 -38.85
CA ASP A 155 4.29 13.14 -39.82
C ASP A 155 3.16 14.06 -39.31
#